data_AF-A0A4R7GGR2-F1
#
_entry.id   AF-A0A4R7GGR2-F1
#
_cell.length_a   1.000
_cell.length_b   1.000
_cell.length_c   1.000
_cell.angle_alpha   90.00
_cell.angle_beta   90.00
_cell.angle_gamma   90.00
#
_symmetry.space_group_name_H-M   'P 1'
#
loop_
_entity.id
_entity.type
_entity.pdbx_description
1 polymer ?
#
loop_
_entity_poly.entity_id
_entity_poly.type
_entity_poly.pdbx_seq_one_letter_code
_entity_poly.pdbx_strand_id
1 'polypeptide(L)'
;MSRILHFVLALAVVAALALLVSRDRKNIRLRFIVQLLVIEVLLAYFFLNSSVGLGFVKGFSDLFEKLLGFAAEGTGFVFGGMSDKGLAFFFLKVLCPIVFISALIGILQHIRVLPFVIRIIGTVLSKINGMGKLESFNAISSLILGQSENFIAYKDILSKMSEKRMYTMAATAMSTVSMSIVGAYMTMLEPRFVVAALVLNMFSTFIVLSLINPYKVDSEEDLQIGNTHQGQSFFEMLGEYILAGFKVAIIVAAMLIGFIALISCLNALFDVVFGITFQGVLGYVFYPFAWMMGVPSHEALQVGSIMATKLVSNEFVAMLDLQKVATELSPRGVGILSVFLVSFANFSSIGIVAGAIKGLNEHQGNVVSRFGLKLLYGSTLVSVLSASIAGLVLA
;
A
#
# COMPACT_ATOMS: atom_id res chain seq x y z
N MET A 1 26.98 -2.11 -12.70
CA MET A 1 26.67 -3.28 -11.85
C MET A 1 25.45 -3.99 -12.45
N SER A 2 25.48 -5.32 -12.60
CA SER A 2 24.40 -6.04 -13.27
C SER A 2 23.09 -5.96 -12.46
N ARG A 3 21.93 -6.06 -13.12
CA ARG A 3 20.60 -6.02 -12.46
C ARG A 3 20.48 -7.08 -11.37
N ILE A 4 21.02 -8.27 -11.63
CA ILE A 4 21.06 -9.39 -10.70
C ILE A 4 21.85 -9.04 -9.45
N LEU A 5 22.97 -8.32 -9.57
CA LEU A 5 23.80 -7.99 -8.42
C LEU A 5 23.13 -6.95 -7.51
N HIS A 6 22.47 -5.94 -8.09
CA HIS A 6 21.61 -5.02 -7.32
C HIS A 6 20.51 -5.77 -6.58
N PHE A 7 19.84 -6.70 -7.26
CA PHE A 7 18.77 -7.48 -6.67
C PHE A 7 19.24 -8.36 -5.50
N VAL A 8 20.35 -9.09 -5.67
CA VAL A 8 20.94 -9.92 -4.60
C VAL A 8 21.37 -9.05 -3.42
N LEU A 9 21.97 -7.88 -3.69
CA LEU A 9 22.31 -6.91 -2.65
C LEU A 9 21.06 -6.41 -1.91
N ALA A 10 19.99 -6.08 -2.64
CA ALA A 10 18.73 -5.66 -2.07
C ALA A 10 18.11 -6.73 -1.16
N LEU A 11 18.09 -7.99 -1.60
CA LEU A 11 17.63 -9.11 -0.77
C LEU A 11 18.46 -9.25 0.50
N ALA A 12 19.78 -9.16 0.39
CA ALA A 12 20.69 -9.28 1.54
C ALA A 12 20.46 -8.15 2.55
N VAL A 13 20.33 -6.90 2.09
CA VAL A 13 20.09 -5.74 2.95
C VAL A 13 18.70 -5.79 3.56
N VAL A 14 17.64 -6.07 2.80
CA VAL A 14 16.28 -6.22 3.34
C VAL A 14 16.24 -7.34 4.38
N ALA A 15 16.87 -8.48 4.11
CA ALA A 15 16.95 -9.58 5.07
C ALA A 15 17.73 -9.17 6.33
N ALA A 16 18.88 -8.53 6.19
CA ALA A 16 19.68 -8.07 7.34
C ALA A 16 18.88 -7.08 8.21
N LEU A 17 18.25 -6.09 7.58
CA LEU A 17 17.40 -5.09 8.24
C LEU A 17 16.19 -5.73 8.93
N ALA A 18 15.50 -6.66 8.26
CA ALA A 18 14.40 -7.40 8.87
C ALA A 18 14.86 -8.25 10.07
N LEU A 19 16.05 -8.87 9.99
CA LEU A 19 16.63 -9.67 11.07
C LEU A 19 17.06 -8.84 12.29
N LEU A 20 17.49 -7.57 12.09
CA LEU A 20 17.82 -6.66 13.18
C LEU A 20 16.64 -6.43 14.12
N VAL A 21 15.43 -6.31 13.58
CA VAL A 21 14.20 -6.05 14.34
C VAL A 21 13.35 -7.32 14.54
N SER A 22 13.88 -8.49 14.18
CA SER A 22 13.17 -9.76 14.28
C SER A 22 12.89 -10.14 15.74
N ARG A 23 11.66 -10.59 16.02
CA ARG A 23 11.28 -11.08 17.36
C ARG A 23 11.84 -12.46 17.69
N ASP A 24 12.04 -13.31 16.67
CA ASP A 24 12.43 -14.71 16.89
C ASP A 24 13.11 -15.34 15.67
N ARG A 25 14.42 -15.13 15.53
CA ARG A 25 15.19 -15.60 14.38
C ARG A 25 15.19 -17.12 14.19
N LYS A 26 14.89 -17.90 15.23
CA LYS A 26 14.93 -19.38 15.18
C LYS A 26 13.71 -19.97 14.48
N ASN A 27 12.58 -19.26 14.48
CA ASN A 27 11.32 -19.73 13.92
C ASN A 27 11.07 -19.28 12.47
N ILE A 28 12.10 -18.74 11.79
CA ILE A 28 12.00 -18.32 10.39
C ILE A 28 11.87 -19.54 9.48
N ARG A 29 10.81 -19.57 8.68
CA ARG A 29 10.51 -20.68 7.77
C ARG A 29 10.99 -20.37 6.35
N LEU A 30 12.29 -20.60 6.12
CA LEU A 30 12.98 -20.25 4.86
C LEU A 30 12.32 -20.85 3.60
N ARG A 31 11.73 -22.05 3.70
CA ARG A 31 11.02 -22.69 2.58
C ARG A 31 9.97 -21.76 1.96
N PHE A 32 9.14 -21.12 2.78
CA PHE A 32 8.08 -20.23 2.30
C PHE A 32 8.66 -18.93 1.74
N ILE A 33 9.70 -18.38 2.37
CA ILE A 33 10.36 -17.15 1.87
C ILE A 33 10.91 -17.36 0.45
N VAL A 34 11.65 -18.45 0.22
CA VAL A 34 12.21 -18.75 -1.11
C VAL A 34 11.10 -19.00 -2.13
N GLN A 35 10.08 -19.77 -1.76
CA GLN A 35 8.93 -20.03 -2.64
C GLN A 35 8.22 -18.72 -3.04
N LEU A 36 7.98 -17.83 -2.08
CA LEU A 36 7.35 -16.54 -2.33
C LEU A 36 8.20 -15.63 -3.22
N LEU A 37 9.51 -15.57 -2.99
CA LEU A 37 10.43 -14.79 -3.84
C LEU A 37 10.41 -15.27 -5.30
N VAL A 38 10.39 -16.60 -5.52
CA VAL A 38 10.29 -17.15 -6.88
C VAL A 38 8.96 -16.76 -7.53
N ILE A 39 7.85 -16.91 -6.81
CA ILE A 39 6.52 -16.51 -7.30
C ILE A 39 6.49 -15.02 -7.63
N GLU A 40 7.06 -14.18 -6.77
CA GLU A 40 7.06 -12.73 -6.93
C GLU A 40 7.87 -12.27 -8.14
N VAL A 41 9.04 -12.86 -8.39
CA VAL A 41 9.83 -12.61 -9.62
C VAL A 41 9.06 -13.02 -10.87
N LEU A 42 8.38 -14.18 -10.85
CA LEU A 42 7.55 -14.64 -11.97
C LEU A 42 6.36 -13.71 -12.22
N LEU A 43 5.70 -13.24 -11.16
CA LEU A 43 4.59 -12.30 -11.27
C LEU A 43 5.05 -10.92 -11.75
N ALA A 44 6.20 -10.43 -11.27
CA ALA A 44 6.79 -9.18 -11.75
C ALA A 44 7.11 -9.27 -13.25
N TYR A 45 7.70 -10.38 -13.71
CA TYR A 45 7.91 -10.61 -15.14
C TYR A 45 6.58 -10.66 -15.92
N PHE A 46 5.59 -11.36 -15.39
CA PHE A 46 4.27 -11.45 -16.00
C PHE A 46 3.64 -10.07 -16.19
N PHE A 47 3.53 -9.25 -15.13
CA PHE A 47 2.85 -7.95 -15.21
C PHE A 47 3.64 -6.84 -15.91
N LEU A 48 4.99 -6.90 -15.89
CA LEU A 48 5.84 -5.81 -16.41
C LEU A 48 6.43 -6.09 -17.79
N ASN A 49 6.56 -7.35 -18.22
CA ASN A 49 7.22 -7.72 -19.48
C ASN A 49 6.41 -8.66 -20.38
N SER A 50 5.55 -9.53 -19.83
CA SER A 50 4.78 -10.48 -20.66
C SER A 50 3.64 -9.79 -21.40
N SER A 51 3.46 -10.11 -22.69
CA SER A 51 2.36 -9.59 -23.50
C SER A 51 0.99 -9.93 -22.93
N VAL A 52 0.83 -11.13 -22.37
CA VAL A 52 -0.42 -11.57 -21.73
C VAL A 52 -0.69 -10.78 -20.45
N GLY A 53 0.34 -10.57 -19.63
CA GLY A 53 0.18 -9.80 -18.38
C GLY A 53 -0.07 -8.32 -18.64
N LEU A 54 0.59 -7.73 -19.64
CA LEU A 54 0.28 -6.36 -20.10
C LEU A 54 -1.15 -6.26 -20.66
N GLY A 55 -1.65 -7.31 -21.33
CA GLY A 55 -3.06 -7.40 -21.74
C GLY A 55 -4.02 -7.41 -20.55
N PHE A 56 -3.70 -8.14 -19.48
CA PHE A 56 -4.47 -8.12 -18.23
C PHE A 56 -4.44 -6.74 -17.55
N VAL A 57 -3.26 -6.12 -17.44
CA VAL A 57 -3.10 -4.76 -16.90
C VAL A 57 -3.96 -3.78 -17.68
N LYS A 58 -3.92 -3.85 -19.01
CA LYS A 58 -4.71 -2.98 -19.88
C LYS A 58 -6.21 -3.18 -19.62
N GLY A 59 -6.69 -4.42 -19.63
CA GLY A 59 -8.11 -4.70 -19.34
C GLY A 59 -8.54 -4.20 -17.95
N PHE A 60 -7.67 -4.32 -16.95
CA PHE A 60 -7.92 -3.79 -15.61
C PHE A 60 -7.93 -2.25 -15.57
N SER A 61 -6.99 -1.61 -16.27
CA SER A 61 -6.93 -0.15 -16.41
C SER A 61 -8.16 0.39 -17.14
N ASP A 62 -8.55 -0.22 -18.26
CA ASP A 62 -9.71 0.17 -19.06
C ASP A 62 -11.02 0.03 -18.24
N LEU A 63 -11.10 -0.98 -17.36
CA LEU A 63 -12.21 -1.12 -16.41
C LEU A 63 -12.24 0.05 -15.43
N PHE A 64 -11.11 0.38 -14.79
CA PHE A 64 -11.04 1.50 -13.85
C PHE A 64 -11.32 2.84 -14.53
N GLU A 65 -10.83 3.05 -15.76
CA GLU A 65 -11.13 4.25 -16.55
C GLU A 65 -12.64 4.43 -16.76
N LYS A 66 -13.36 3.36 -17.11
CA LYS A 66 -14.83 3.39 -17.22
C LYS A 66 -15.51 3.70 -15.89
N LEU A 67 -15.05 3.10 -14.79
CA LEU A 67 -15.58 3.38 -13.46
C LEU A 67 -15.35 4.85 -13.05
N LEU A 68 -14.17 5.41 -13.35
CA LEU A 68 -13.86 6.82 -13.14
C LEU A 68 -14.74 7.72 -14.02
N GLY A 69 -15.09 7.29 -15.23
CA GLY A 69 -16.08 7.96 -16.09
C GLY A 69 -17.45 8.07 -15.42
N PHE A 70 -17.98 6.98 -14.85
CA PHE A 70 -19.25 7.02 -14.11
C PHE A 70 -19.18 7.91 -12.86
N ALA A 71 -18.04 7.90 -12.16
CA ALA A 71 -17.84 8.77 -11.00
C ALA A 71 -17.77 10.27 -11.39
N ALA A 72 -17.25 10.55 -12.59
CA ALA A 72 -17.14 11.90 -13.13
C ALA A 72 -18.52 12.52 -13.41
N GLU A 73 -19.53 11.73 -13.82
CA GLU A 73 -20.92 12.20 -13.99
C GLU A 73 -21.47 12.77 -12.66
N GLY A 74 -21.33 12.03 -11.56
CA GLY A 74 -21.79 12.47 -10.25
C GLY A 74 -21.04 13.70 -9.74
N THR A 75 -19.72 13.73 -9.93
CA THR A 75 -18.88 14.87 -9.52
C THR A 75 -19.18 16.11 -10.36
N GLY A 76 -19.37 15.93 -11.67
CA GLY A 76 -19.70 17.00 -12.61
C GLY A 76 -21.05 17.64 -12.31
N PHE A 77 -22.05 16.84 -11.93
CA PHE A 77 -23.35 17.33 -11.49
C PHE A 77 -23.25 18.19 -10.22
N VAL A 78 -22.56 17.70 -9.17
CA VAL A 78 -22.46 18.40 -7.88
C VAL A 78 -21.64 19.69 -7.97
N PHE A 79 -20.53 19.67 -8.72
CA PHE A 79 -19.59 20.78 -8.81
C PHE A 79 -19.73 21.60 -10.11
N GLY A 80 -20.80 21.40 -10.88
CA GLY A 80 -21.14 22.22 -12.07
C GLY A 80 -20.06 22.24 -13.15
N GLY A 81 -19.41 21.11 -13.43
CA GLY A 81 -18.35 21.01 -14.44
C GLY A 81 -17.09 21.81 -14.12
N MET A 82 -16.87 22.21 -12.85
CA MET A 82 -15.68 22.95 -12.41
C MET A 82 -14.37 22.29 -12.84
N SER A 83 -14.35 20.95 -12.88
CA SER A 83 -13.18 20.20 -13.29
C SER A 83 -12.80 20.41 -14.76
N ASP A 84 -13.76 20.63 -15.66
CA ASP A 84 -13.50 20.83 -17.10
C ASP A 84 -12.90 22.20 -17.37
N LYS A 85 -13.07 23.13 -16.43
CA LYS A 85 -12.43 24.45 -16.40
C LYS A 85 -11.03 24.41 -15.79
N GLY A 86 -10.51 23.22 -15.46
CA GLY A 86 -9.19 23.03 -14.84
C GLY A 86 -9.11 23.42 -13.36
N LEU A 87 -10.23 23.75 -12.71
CA LEU A 87 -10.28 24.14 -11.30
C LEU A 87 -10.39 22.90 -10.41
N ALA A 88 -9.68 22.93 -9.27
CA ALA A 88 -9.69 21.86 -8.27
C ALA A 88 -9.48 20.44 -8.85
N PHE A 89 -8.70 20.33 -9.94
CA PHE A 89 -8.51 19.10 -10.72
C PHE A 89 -8.23 17.88 -9.84
N PHE A 90 -7.31 18.01 -8.89
CA PHE A 90 -6.94 16.91 -8.01
C PHE A 90 -8.12 16.46 -7.13
N PHE A 91 -8.83 17.38 -6.49
CA PHE A 91 -9.97 17.02 -5.65
C PHE A 91 -11.08 16.38 -6.49
N LEU A 92 -11.41 16.95 -7.65
CA LEU A 92 -12.55 16.52 -8.46
C LEU A 92 -12.28 15.27 -9.30
N LYS A 93 -11.11 15.14 -9.95
CA LYS A 93 -10.79 13.98 -10.81
C LYS A 93 -10.09 12.85 -10.09
N VAL A 94 -9.44 13.10 -8.96
CA VAL A 94 -8.65 12.08 -8.25
C VAL A 94 -9.33 11.65 -6.95
N LEU A 95 -9.81 12.59 -6.13
CA LEU A 95 -10.37 12.25 -4.81
C LEU A 95 -11.88 11.96 -4.81
N CYS A 96 -12.71 12.76 -5.51
CA CYS A 96 -14.15 12.51 -5.57
C CYS A 96 -14.53 11.12 -6.11
N PRO A 97 -13.82 10.51 -7.07
CA PRO A 97 -14.13 9.15 -7.52
C PRO A 97 -14.05 8.08 -6.43
N ILE A 98 -13.31 8.32 -5.33
CA ILE A 98 -13.25 7.42 -4.17
C ILE A 98 -14.64 7.17 -3.57
N VAL A 99 -15.56 8.15 -3.67
CA VAL A 99 -16.95 8.02 -3.21
C VAL A 99 -17.67 6.91 -3.95
N PHE A 100 -17.57 6.92 -5.28
CA PHE A 100 -18.23 5.94 -6.14
C PHE A 100 -17.62 4.55 -5.98
N ILE A 101 -16.29 4.44 -5.95
CA ILE A 101 -15.63 3.14 -5.77
C ILE A 101 -15.93 2.57 -4.38
N SER A 102 -15.97 3.40 -3.33
CA SER A 102 -16.39 2.97 -2.00
C SER A 102 -17.83 2.44 -2.00
N ALA A 103 -18.76 3.12 -2.67
CA ALA A 103 -20.14 2.63 -2.83
C ALA A 103 -20.20 1.26 -3.54
N LEU A 104 -19.40 1.08 -4.61
CA LEU A 104 -19.32 -0.20 -5.32
C LEU A 104 -18.78 -1.32 -4.44
N ILE A 105 -17.73 -1.04 -3.66
CA ILE A 105 -17.19 -1.96 -2.66
C ILE A 105 -18.28 -2.36 -1.65
N GLY A 106 -19.04 -1.39 -1.15
CA GLY A 106 -20.17 -1.62 -0.26
C GLY A 106 -21.22 -2.56 -0.90
N ILE A 107 -21.62 -2.30 -2.15
CA ILE A 107 -22.57 -3.16 -2.87
C ILE A 107 -22.03 -4.59 -2.96
N LEU A 108 -20.77 -4.77 -3.39
CA LEU A 108 -20.13 -6.08 -3.51
C LEU A 108 -20.01 -6.81 -2.16
N GLN A 109 -19.82 -6.05 -1.07
CA GLN A 109 -19.81 -6.55 0.30
C GLN A 109 -21.21 -7.03 0.72
N HIS A 110 -22.25 -6.24 0.45
CA HIS A 110 -23.64 -6.53 0.82
C HIS A 110 -24.18 -7.77 0.10
N ILE A 111 -23.93 -7.90 -1.20
CA ILE A 111 -24.33 -9.07 -1.99
C ILE A 111 -23.42 -10.30 -1.76
N ARG A 112 -22.45 -10.20 -0.86
CA ARG A 112 -21.49 -11.26 -0.48
C ARG A 112 -20.57 -11.77 -1.59
N VAL A 113 -20.42 -11.03 -2.69
CA VAL A 113 -19.41 -11.34 -3.71
C VAL A 113 -18.01 -11.11 -3.16
N LEU A 114 -17.79 -10.00 -2.45
CA LEU A 114 -16.47 -9.65 -1.94
C LEU A 114 -15.95 -10.63 -0.88
N PRO A 115 -16.72 -10.98 0.19
CA PRO A 115 -16.29 -11.98 1.16
C PRO A 115 -16.02 -13.36 0.53
N PHE A 116 -16.78 -13.73 -0.50
CA PHE A 116 -16.57 -14.97 -1.24
C PHE A 116 -15.22 -14.98 -1.97
N VAL A 117 -14.91 -13.91 -2.72
CA VAL A 117 -13.62 -13.75 -3.41
C VAL A 117 -12.46 -13.73 -2.41
N ILE A 118 -12.58 -12.96 -1.33
CA ILE A 118 -11.53 -12.87 -0.28
C ILE A 118 -11.28 -14.27 0.32
N ARG A 119 -12.33 -15.04 0.61
CA ARG A 119 -12.19 -16.39 1.17
C ARG A 119 -11.46 -17.35 0.23
N ILE A 120 -11.79 -17.34 -1.06
CA ILE A 120 -11.14 -18.21 -2.04
C ILE A 120 -9.66 -17.86 -2.16
N ILE A 121 -9.35 -16.59 -2.44
CA ILE A 121 -7.96 -16.15 -2.66
C ILE A 121 -7.15 -16.31 -1.36
N GLY A 122 -7.71 -15.92 -0.22
CA GLY A 122 -7.07 -16.09 1.08
C GLY A 122 -6.76 -17.55 1.42
N THR A 123 -7.65 -18.48 1.05
CA THR A 123 -7.40 -19.92 1.24
C THR A 123 -6.26 -20.42 0.35
N VAL A 124 -6.24 -20.02 -0.93
CA VAL A 124 -5.15 -20.37 -1.84
C VAL A 124 -3.82 -19.80 -1.33
N LEU A 125 -3.81 -18.52 -0.94
CA LEU A 125 -2.62 -17.87 -0.41
C LEU A 125 -2.11 -18.51 0.87
N SER A 126 -2.98 -18.90 1.79
CA SER A 126 -2.57 -19.56 3.04
C SER A 126 -1.78 -20.86 2.81
N LYS A 127 -2.08 -21.56 1.72
CA LYS A 127 -1.33 -22.78 1.33
C LYS A 127 0.04 -22.45 0.73
N ILE A 128 0.19 -21.28 0.10
CA ILE A 128 1.40 -20.86 -0.60
C ILE A 128 2.37 -20.13 0.33
N ASN A 129 1.87 -19.20 1.15
CA ASN A 129 2.69 -18.33 2.00
C ASN A 129 3.08 -18.96 3.35
N GLY A 130 2.44 -20.06 3.73
CA GLY A 130 2.66 -20.73 5.01
C GLY A 130 2.14 -19.97 6.23
N MET A 131 1.49 -18.82 6.06
CA MET A 131 0.79 -18.10 7.12
C MET A 131 -0.60 -18.68 7.35
N GLY A 132 -1.23 -18.30 8.47
CA GLY A 132 -2.59 -18.74 8.79
C GLY A 132 -3.63 -18.23 7.80
N LYS A 133 -4.82 -18.86 7.82
CA LYS A 133 -5.96 -18.44 7.01
C LYS A 133 -6.37 -16.98 7.29
N LEU A 134 -6.33 -16.56 8.56
CA LEU A 134 -6.72 -15.20 8.95
C LEU A 134 -5.75 -14.15 8.39
N GLU A 135 -4.45 -14.40 8.48
CA GLU A 135 -3.40 -13.52 7.96
C GLU A 135 -3.51 -13.38 6.43
N SER A 136 -3.80 -14.50 5.75
CA SER A 136 -3.99 -14.52 4.30
C SER A 136 -5.29 -13.83 3.88
N PHE A 137 -6.36 -14.04 4.64
CA PHE A 137 -7.63 -13.31 4.47
C PHE A 137 -7.41 -11.81 4.70
N ASN A 138 -6.64 -11.43 5.72
CA ASN A 138 -6.31 -10.04 6.02
C ASN A 138 -5.54 -9.34 4.93
N ALA A 139 -4.60 -10.03 4.28
CA ALA A 139 -3.88 -9.46 3.14
C ALA A 139 -4.81 -9.09 1.99
N ILE A 140 -5.72 -10.00 1.61
CA ILE A 140 -6.66 -9.74 0.52
C ILE A 140 -7.74 -8.73 0.92
N SER A 141 -8.25 -8.84 2.15
CA SER A 141 -9.25 -7.91 2.68
C SER A 141 -8.67 -6.49 2.83
N SER A 142 -7.41 -6.34 3.26
CA SER A 142 -6.73 -5.04 3.31
C SER A 142 -6.49 -4.45 1.93
N LEU A 143 -6.10 -5.28 0.96
CA LEU A 143 -5.92 -4.85 -0.43
C LEU A 143 -7.22 -4.31 -1.03
N ILE A 144 -8.35 -4.93 -0.68
CA ILE A 144 -9.65 -4.55 -1.22
C ILE A 144 -10.28 -3.38 -0.46
N LEU A 145 -10.39 -3.49 0.86
CA LEU A 145 -11.11 -2.53 1.70
C LEU A 145 -10.24 -1.34 2.11
N GLY A 146 -8.95 -1.56 2.35
CA GLY A 146 -8.02 -0.55 2.88
C GLY A 146 -7.59 -0.81 4.31
N GLN A 147 -6.75 0.09 4.83
CA GLN A 147 -6.06 -0.12 6.11
C GLN A 147 -6.93 0.16 7.35
N SER A 148 -8.01 0.93 7.23
CA SER A 148 -8.94 1.22 8.33
C SER A 148 -10.14 0.28 8.34
N GLU A 149 -10.81 0.14 7.18
CA GLU A 149 -12.09 -0.55 7.03
C GLU A 149 -11.93 -2.06 7.19
N ASN A 150 -10.79 -2.62 6.79
CA ASN A 150 -10.49 -4.04 6.90
C ASN A 150 -10.64 -4.58 8.34
N PHE A 151 -10.33 -3.78 9.37
CA PHE A 151 -10.40 -4.25 10.76
C PHE A 151 -11.82 -4.49 11.28
N ILE A 152 -12.83 -3.91 10.62
CA ILE A 152 -14.24 -4.14 10.94
C ILE A 152 -14.59 -5.63 10.78
N ALA A 153 -14.00 -6.30 9.80
CA ALA A 153 -14.19 -7.73 9.58
C ALA A 153 -13.71 -8.59 10.76
N TYR A 154 -12.82 -8.07 11.62
CA TYR A 154 -12.27 -8.83 12.75
C TYR A 154 -12.77 -8.35 14.11
N LYS A 155 -13.73 -7.42 14.17
CA LYS A 155 -14.14 -6.75 15.41
C LYS A 155 -14.40 -7.72 16.58
N ASP A 156 -15.04 -8.85 16.30
CA ASP A 156 -15.48 -9.83 17.31
C ASP A 156 -14.33 -10.72 17.83
N ILE A 157 -13.20 -10.72 17.13
CA ILE A 157 -12.04 -11.57 17.42
C ILE A 157 -10.79 -10.76 17.80
N LEU A 158 -10.81 -9.43 17.67
CA LEU A 158 -9.69 -8.54 18.01
C LEU A 158 -9.19 -8.77 19.44
N SER A 159 -10.10 -8.90 20.42
CA SER A 159 -9.75 -9.10 21.83
C SER A 159 -8.99 -10.42 22.09
N LYS A 160 -9.17 -11.41 21.22
CA LYS A 160 -8.54 -12.74 21.33
C LYS A 160 -7.20 -12.81 20.59
N MET A 161 -6.84 -11.80 19.80
CA MET A 161 -5.59 -11.81 19.04
C MET A 161 -4.38 -11.57 19.95
N SER A 162 -3.36 -12.42 19.78
CA SER A 162 -2.05 -12.20 20.40
C SER A 162 -1.37 -10.97 19.80
N GLU A 163 -0.46 -10.35 20.56
CA GLU A 163 0.31 -9.19 20.09
C GLU A 163 1.10 -9.49 18.80
N LYS A 164 1.63 -10.72 18.68
CA LYS A 164 2.34 -11.17 17.47
C LYS A 164 1.39 -11.15 16.27
N ARG A 165 0.19 -11.71 16.42
CA ARG A 165 -0.80 -11.70 15.34
C ARG A 165 -1.25 -10.29 15.01
N MET A 166 -1.49 -9.47 16.03
CA MET A 166 -1.94 -8.10 15.83
C MET A 166 -0.92 -7.25 15.06
N TYR A 167 0.39 -7.42 15.34
CA TYR A 167 1.44 -6.80 14.55
C TYR A 167 1.38 -7.21 13.07
N THR A 168 1.25 -8.52 12.79
CA THR A 168 1.16 -9.01 11.40
C THR A 168 -0.04 -8.44 10.67
N MET A 169 -1.21 -8.37 11.32
CA MET A 169 -2.43 -7.85 10.71
C MET A 169 -2.30 -6.34 10.40
N ALA A 170 -1.78 -5.56 11.35
CA ALA A 170 -1.53 -4.13 11.19
C ALA A 170 -0.46 -3.81 10.13
N ALA A 171 0.66 -4.55 10.13
CA ALA A 171 1.72 -4.35 9.15
C ALA A 171 1.26 -4.71 7.74
N THR A 172 0.47 -5.79 7.60
CA THR A 172 -0.14 -6.16 6.34
C THR A 172 -1.05 -5.06 5.81
N ALA A 173 -1.93 -4.52 6.66
CA ALA A 173 -2.84 -3.44 6.27
C ALA A 173 -2.08 -2.21 5.75
N MET A 174 -1.04 -1.78 6.48
CA MET A 174 -0.20 -0.63 6.12
C MET A 174 0.68 -0.88 4.87
N SER A 175 1.04 -2.13 4.60
CA SER A 175 1.89 -2.50 3.45
C SER A 175 1.09 -2.59 2.14
N THR A 176 -0.23 -2.61 2.21
CA THR A 176 -1.15 -2.66 1.07
C THR A 176 -1.76 -1.29 0.78
N VAL A 177 -2.61 -1.20 -0.25
CA VAL A 177 -3.44 -0.04 -0.56
C VAL A 177 -4.87 -0.49 -0.80
N SER A 178 -5.84 0.42 -0.67
CA SER A 178 -7.26 0.10 -0.92
C SER A 178 -7.59 0.14 -2.41
N MET A 179 -8.48 -0.73 -2.87
CA MET A 179 -9.03 -0.67 -4.23
C MET A 179 -9.81 0.62 -4.49
N SER A 180 -10.28 1.32 -3.45
CA SER A 180 -11.00 2.59 -3.57
C SER A 180 -10.15 3.73 -4.15
N ILE A 181 -8.83 3.65 -4.01
CA ILE A 181 -7.89 4.68 -4.45
C ILE A 181 -6.98 4.22 -5.61
N VAL A 182 -7.08 2.96 -6.05
CA VAL A 182 -6.27 2.45 -7.16
C VAL A 182 -6.50 3.24 -8.45
N GLY A 183 -7.76 3.60 -8.73
CA GLY A 183 -8.09 4.45 -9.88
C GLY A 183 -7.37 5.80 -9.81
N ALA A 184 -7.30 6.40 -8.63
CA ALA A 184 -6.55 7.64 -8.41
C ALA A 184 -5.05 7.47 -8.71
N TYR A 185 -4.42 6.40 -8.23
CA TYR A 185 -3.02 6.13 -8.54
C TYR A 185 -2.76 5.92 -10.03
N MET A 186 -3.70 5.32 -10.76
CA MET A 186 -3.57 5.13 -12.22
C MET A 186 -3.68 6.43 -13.02
N THR A 187 -4.23 7.50 -12.44
CA THR A 187 -4.15 8.84 -13.04
C THR A 187 -2.77 9.48 -12.85
N MET A 188 -2.00 8.98 -11.87
CA MET A 188 -0.74 9.57 -11.45
C MET A 188 0.48 8.80 -11.94
N LEU A 189 0.36 7.47 -12.00
CA LEU A 189 1.40 6.51 -12.36
C LEU A 189 0.92 5.63 -13.51
N GLU A 190 1.85 5.05 -14.27
CA GLU A 190 1.49 4.08 -15.29
C GLU A 190 0.76 2.87 -14.68
N PRO A 191 -0.40 2.44 -15.24
CA PRO A 191 -1.21 1.37 -14.68
C PRO A 191 -0.47 0.05 -14.44
N ARG A 192 0.51 -0.29 -15.30
CA ARG A 192 1.33 -1.50 -15.12
C ARG A 192 2.11 -1.52 -13.81
N PHE A 193 2.64 -0.38 -13.37
CA PHE A 193 3.38 -0.29 -12.12
C PHE A 193 2.44 -0.35 -10.93
N VAL A 194 1.26 0.26 -11.03
CA VAL A 194 0.22 0.18 -9.99
C VAL A 194 -0.23 -1.27 -9.81
N VAL A 195 -0.71 -1.93 -10.87
CA VAL A 195 -1.20 -3.32 -10.81
C VAL A 195 -0.11 -4.28 -10.34
N ALA A 196 1.11 -4.14 -10.86
CA ALA A 196 2.23 -4.95 -10.38
C ALA A 196 2.46 -4.73 -8.87
N ALA A 197 2.55 -3.47 -8.42
CA ALA A 197 2.82 -3.16 -7.02
C ALA A 197 1.75 -3.70 -6.08
N LEU A 198 0.46 -3.66 -6.44
CA LEU A 198 -0.63 -4.25 -5.66
C LEU A 198 -0.36 -5.72 -5.34
N VAL A 199 0.04 -6.48 -6.36
CA VAL A 199 0.28 -7.92 -6.23
C VAL A 199 1.60 -8.20 -5.53
N LEU A 200 2.69 -7.52 -5.92
CA LEU A 200 4.02 -7.71 -5.33
C LEU A 200 4.04 -7.34 -3.84
N ASN A 201 3.47 -6.20 -3.45
CA ASN A 201 3.43 -5.77 -2.05
C ASN A 201 2.72 -6.78 -1.16
N MET A 202 1.68 -7.46 -1.65
CA MET A 202 1.02 -8.52 -0.90
C MET A 202 1.97 -9.70 -0.60
N PHE A 203 2.77 -10.14 -1.58
CA PHE A 203 3.72 -11.24 -1.39
C PHE A 203 4.95 -10.81 -0.59
N SER A 204 5.52 -9.64 -0.89
CA SER A 204 6.61 -9.02 -0.13
C SER A 204 6.23 -8.83 1.34
N THR A 205 4.97 -8.51 1.64
CA THR A 205 4.44 -8.45 3.02
C THR A 205 4.65 -9.78 3.73
N PHE A 206 4.27 -10.90 3.12
CA PHE A 206 4.45 -12.22 3.74
C PHE A 206 5.92 -12.58 3.93
N ILE A 207 6.79 -12.20 3.00
CA ILE A 207 8.24 -12.44 3.11
C ILE A 207 8.83 -11.65 4.28
N VAL A 208 8.61 -10.33 4.30
CA VAL A 208 9.16 -9.44 5.33
C VAL A 208 8.60 -9.79 6.71
N LEU A 209 7.31 -10.07 6.83
CA LEU A 209 6.71 -10.46 8.11
C LEU A 209 7.17 -11.83 8.59
N SER A 210 7.46 -12.76 7.68
CA SER A 210 8.09 -14.05 8.04
C SER A 210 9.50 -13.89 8.61
N LEU A 211 10.18 -12.77 8.32
CA LEU A 211 11.48 -12.43 8.88
C LEU A 211 11.37 -11.61 10.19
N ILE A 212 10.53 -10.58 10.21
CA ILE A 212 10.40 -9.65 11.36
C ILE A 212 9.61 -10.27 12.52
N ASN A 213 8.56 -11.02 12.21
CA ASN A 213 7.63 -11.55 13.22
C ASN A 213 7.25 -13.01 12.91
N PRO A 214 8.23 -13.93 12.88
CA PRO A 214 7.94 -15.35 12.72
C PRO A 214 7.22 -15.90 13.95
N TYR A 215 6.08 -16.56 13.71
CA TYR A 215 5.40 -17.39 14.69
C TYR A 215 4.71 -18.56 13.98
N LYS A 216 4.54 -19.67 14.70
CA LYS A 216 3.63 -20.72 14.26
C LYS A 216 2.23 -20.32 14.66
N VAL A 217 1.32 -20.44 13.71
CA VAL A 217 -0.11 -20.44 14.03
C VAL A 217 -0.36 -21.84 14.56
N ASP A 218 -0.42 -21.98 15.89
CA ASP A 218 -0.87 -23.24 16.48
C ASP A 218 -2.26 -23.53 15.92
N SER A 219 -2.47 -24.79 15.57
CA SER A 219 -3.70 -25.26 14.93
C SER A 219 -4.85 -25.15 15.91
N GLU A 220 -5.49 -23.99 16.03
CA GLU A 220 -6.83 -23.90 16.59
C GLU A 220 -7.56 -22.61 16.23
N GLU A 221 -8.87 -22.81 16.07
CA GLU A 221 -9.93 -21.88 15.72
C GLU A 221 -9.81 -21.30 14.30
N ASP A 222 -10.58 -21.91 13.38
CA ASP A 222 -11.34 -21.15 12.39
C ASP A 222 -12.13 -20.10 13.20
N LEU A 223 -11.47 -18.99 13.55
CA LEU A 223 -12.10 -17.77 14.02
C LEU A 223 -13.01 -17.38 12.87
N GLN A 224 -14.24 -17.85 12.93
CA GLN A 224 -15.25 -17.53 11.95
C GLN A 224 -15.36 -16.02 12.01
N ILE A 225 -14.85 -15.37 10.98
CA ILE A 225 -15.12 -13.96 10.72
C ILE A 225 -16.64 -13.87 10.70
N GLY A 226 -17.18 -13.30 11.78
CA GLY A 226 -18.61 -13.09 11.94
C GLY A 226 -19.13 -12.35 10.73
N ASN A 227 -20.35 -12.65 10.31
CA ASN A 227 -21.00 -11.88 9.26
C ASN A 227 -21.30 -10.47 9.81
N THR A 228 -20.35 -9.55 9.71
CA THR A 228 -20.42 -8.21 10.31
C THR A 228 -21.55 -7.34 9.75
N HIS A 229 -22.21 -7.78 8.67
CA HIS A 229 -23.35 -7.10 8.04
C HIS A 229 -24.66 -7.92 8.08
N GLN A 230 -24.85 -8.81 9.06
CA GLN A 230 -26.17 -9.41 9.27
C GLN A 230 -27.16 -8.36 9.79
N GLY A 231 -28.02 -7.84 8.91
CA GLY A 231 -29.20 -7.04 9.28
C GLY A 231 -29.28 -5.65 8.66
N GLN A 232 -28.21 -5.16 8.01
CA GLN A 232 -28.21 -3.84 7.37
C GLN A 232 -29.01 -3.86 6.06
N SER A 233 -29.85 -2.86 5.83
CA SER A 233 -30.58 -2.75 4.54
C SER A 233 -29.65 -2.30 3.40
N PHE A 234 -30.02 -2.57 2.15
CA PHE A 234 -29.22 -2.18 0.98
C PHE A 234 -28.92 -0.67 0.95
N PHE A 235 -29.94 0.17 1.18
CA PHE A 235 -29.78 1.63 1.13
C PHE A 235 -29.02 2.19 2.33
N GLU A 236 -29.16 1.57 3.51
CA GLU A 236 -28.39 1.92 4.69
C GLU A 236 -26.89 1.66 4.45
N MET A 237 -26.54 0.46 3.96
CA MET A 237 -25.17 0.13 3.55
C MET A 237 -24.65 1.10 2.48
N LEU A 238 -25.46 1.35 1.44
CA LEU A 238 -25.05 2.21 0.34
C LEU A 238 -24.74 3.63 0.82
N GLY A 239 -25.61 4.20 1.67
CA GLY A 239 -25.41 5.51 2.28
C GLY A 239 -24.15 5.58 3.13
N GLU A 240 -23.91 4.56 3.97
CA GLU A 240 -22.70 4.49 4.79
C GLU A 240 -21.41 4.47 3.96
N TYR A 241 -21.35 3.64 2.92
CA TYR A 241 -20.14 3.52 2.09
C TYR A 241 -19.92 4.77 1.20
N ILE A 242 -20.98 5.42 0.74
CA ILE A 242 -20.89 6.72 0.05
C ILE A 242 -20.28 7.77 0.99
N LEU A 243 -20.81 7.91 2.21
CA LEU A 243 -20.31 8.87 3.20
C LEU A 243 -18.89 8.52 3.67
N ALA A 244 -18.58 7.24 3.84
CA ALA A 244 -17.24 6.78 4.17
C ALA A 244 -16.24 7.16 3.07
N GLY A 245 -16.58 6.90 1.79
CA GLY A 245 -15.75 7.29 0.65
C GLY A 245 -15.52 8.80 0.58
N PHE A 246 -16.55 9.61 0.84
CA PHE A 246 -16.42 11.07 0.85
C PHE A 246 -15.55 11.55 2.02
N LYS A 247 -15.72 10.95 3.20
CA LYS A 247 -14.86 11.20 4.36
C LYS A 247 -13.39 10.89 4.03
N VAL A 248 -13.10 9.78 3.36
CA VAL A 248 -11.75 9.43 2.90
C VAL A 248 -11.21 10.52 1.96
N ALA A 249 -11.99 10.94 0.96
CA ALA A 249 -11.57 12.01 0.04
C ALA A 249 -11.21 13.32 0.77
N ILE A 250 -12.03 13.75 1.74
CA ILE A 250 -11.78 14.96 2.53
C ILE A 250 -10.55 14.81 3.44
N ILE A 251 -10.38 13.64 4.08
CA ILE A 251 -9.19 13.36 4.89
C ILE A 251 -7.94 13.46 4.02
N VAL A 252 -7.92 12.83 2.85
CA VAL A 252 -6.76 12.91 1.94
C VAL A 252 -6.49 14.36 1.52
N ALA A 253 -7.52 15.12 1.14
CA ALA A 253 -7.36 16.53 0.78
C ALA A 253 -6.75 17.36 1.92
N ALA A 254 -7.26 17.22 3.14
CA ALA A 254 -6.75 17.93 4.32
C ALA A 254 -5.29 17.54 4.64
N MET A 255 -4.98 16.25 4.55
CA MET A 255 -3.62 15.75 4.78
C MET A 255 -2.63 16.30 3.74
N LEU A 256 -3.02 16.37 2.47
CA LEU A 256 -2.18 16.95 1.42
C LEU A 256 -1.91 18.44 1.66
N ILE A 257 -2.95 19.22 1.98
CA ILE A 257 -2.80 20.65 2.29
C ILE A 257 -1.80 20.83 3.45
N GLY A 258 -1.98 20.08 4.54
CA GLY A 258 -1.12 20.18 5.72
C GLY A 258 0.33 19.76 5.46
N PHE A 259 0.55 18.57 4.90
CA PHE A 259 1.89 18.05 4.71
C PHE A 259 2.69 18.78 3.63
N ILE A 260 2.06 19.21 2.54
CA ILE A 260 2.77 19.97 1.49
C ILE A 260 3.22 21.33 2.07
N ALA A 261 2.35 22.01 2.82
CA ALA A 261 2.72 23.26 3.48
C ALA A 261 3.85 23.06 4.51
N LEU A 262 3.78 22.00 5.31
CA LEU A 262 4.81 21.67 6.30
C LEU A 262 6.15 21.34 5.64
N ILE A 263 6.16 20.48 4.62
CA ILE A 263 7.38 20.14 3.87
C ILE A 263 7.99 21.39 3.23
N SER A 264 7.16 22.25 2.63
CA SER A 264 7.63 23.52 2.06
C SER A 264 8.30 24.42 3.10
N CYS A 265 7.68 24.56 4.28
CA CYS A 265 8.24 25.30 5.41
C CYS A 265 9.56 24.70 5.90
N LEU A 266 9.61 23.37 6.09
CA LEU A 266 10.83 22.66 6.50
C LEU A 266 11.94 22.78 5.46
N ASN A 267 11.61 22.70 4.17
CA ASN A 267 12.58 22.90 3.10
C ASN A 267 13.19 24.30 3.16
N ALA A 268 12.37 25.35 3.32
CA ALA A 268 12.87 26.72 3.43
C ALA A 268 13.76 26.92 4.67
N LEU A 269 13.36 26.35 5.82
CA LEU A 269 14.17 26.42 7.04
C LEU A 269 15.53 25.72 6.86
N PHE A 270 15.52 24.50 6.32
CA PHE A 270 16.74 23.73 6.10
C PHE A 270 17.64 24.38 5.06
N ASP A 271 17.09 24.97 4.01
CA ASP A 271 17.86 25.68 2.99
C ASP A 271 18.59 26.89 3.57
N VAL A 272 17.93 27.66 4.45
CA VAL A 272 18.56 28.80 5.15
C VAL A 272 19.66 28.35 6.11
N VAL A 273 19.46 27.26 6.86
CA VAL A 273 20.38 26.82 7.91
C VAL A 273 21.55 25.99 7.37
N PHE A 274 21.28 25.14 6.39
CA PHE A 274 22.22 24.11 5.90
C PHE A 274 22.56 24.24 4.41
N GLY A 275 21.91 25.14 3.65
CA GLY A 275 22.08 25.26 2.20
C GLY A 275 21.53 24.07 1.41
N ILE A 276 20.63 23.28 2.03
CA ILE A 276 20.00 22.12 1.43
C ILE A 276 18.57 21.97 1.94
N THR A 277 17.64 21.53 1.09
CA THR A 277 16.25 21.29 1.51
C THR A 277 16.14 20.09 2.46
N PHE A 278 15.11 20.08 3.31
CA PHE A 278 14.80 18.95 4.20
C PHE A 278 14.64 17.64 3.41
N GLN A 279 13.94 17.69 2.27
CA GLN A 279 13.82 16.56 1.36
C GLN A 279 15.18 16.10 0.82
N GLY A 280 16.10 17.02 0.50
CA GLY A 280 17.46 16.70 0.05
C GLY A 280 18.28 15.96 1.11
N VAL A 281 18.19 16.38 2.38
CA VAL A 281 18.83 15.68 3.50
C VAL A 281 18.31 14.26 3.63
N LEU A 282 16.98 14.07 3.60
CA LEU A 282 16.40 12.73 3.64
C LEU A 282 16.74 11.92 2.37
N GLY A 283 16.92 12.59 1.24
CA GLY A 283 17.39 12.01 0.00
C GLY A 283 18.72 11.28 0.18
N TYR A 284 19.68 11.84 0.93
CA TYR A 284 20.94 11.15 1.22
C TYR A 284 20.76 9.91 2.09
N VAL A 285 19.78 9.90 3.00
CA VAL A 285 19.45 8.72 3.82
C VAL A 285 18.85 7.61 2.96
N PHE A 286 18.00 7.98 2.00
CA PHE A 286 17.34 7.03 1.10
C PHE A 286 18.14 6.68 -0.16
N TYR A 287 19.18 7.45 -0.49
CA TYR A 287 20.10 7.21 -1.61
C TYR A 287 20.62 5.77 -1.67
N PRO A 288 21.20 5.18 -0.60
CA PRO A 288 21.72 3.82 -0.66
C PRO A 288 20.62 2.80 -0.97
N PHE A 289 19.39 3.03 -0.50
CA PHE A 289 18.25 2.18 -0.80
C PHE A 289 17.81 2.31 -2.25
N ALA A 290 17.67 3.54 -2.77
CA ALA A 290 17.35 3.80 -4.17
C ALA A 290 18.36 3.12 -5.10
N TRP A 291 19.65 3.36 -4.86
CA TRP A 291 20.72 2.76 -5.65
C TRP A 291 20.70 1.22 -5.59
N MET A 292 20.54 0.66 -4.41
CA MET A 292 20.46 -0.79 -4.19
C MET A 292 19.29 -1.45 -4.92
N MET A 293 18.13 -0.78 -5.02
CA MET A 293 16.98 -1.28 -5.81
C MET A 293 17.27 -1.32 -7.33
N GLY A 294 18.41 -0.77 -7.77
CA GLY A 294 18.85 -0.76 -9.15
C GLY A 294 18.59 0.55 -9.88
N VAL A 295 18.39 1.65 -9.14
CA VAL A 295 18.29 3.01 -9.70
C VAL A 295 19.70 3.51 -10.06
N PRO A 296 19.91 4.06 -11.27
CA PRO A 296 21.17 4.70 -11.66
C PRO A 296 21.68 5.72 -10.62
N SER A 297 22.99 5.69 -10.35
CA SER A 297 23.61 6.50 -9.29
C SER A 297 23.41 8.01 -9.42
N HIS A 298 23.25 8.53 -10.65
CA HIS A 298 23.07 9.95 -10.91
C HIS A 298 21.67 10.45 -10.56
N GLU A 299 20.65 9.58 -10.61
CA GLU A 299 19.27 9.92 -10.26
C GLU A 299 18.83 9.37 -8.89
N ALA A 300 19.63 8.48 -8.27
CA ALA A 300 19.33 7.84 -7.00
C ALA A 300 19.10 8.83 -5.83
N LEU A 301 19.72 10.03 -5.86
CA LEU A 301 19.46 11.05 -4.85
C LEU A 301 18.06 11.65 -5.00
N GLN A 302 17.66 11.98 -6.22
CA GLN A 302 16.33 12.52 -6.52
C GLN A 302 15.25 11.47 -6.20
N VAL A 303 15.47 10.22 -6.59
CA VAL A 303 14.59 9.10 -6.24
C VAL A 303 14.53 8.90 -4.72
N GLY A 304 15.67 8.95 -4.02
CA GLY A 304 15.74 8.86 -2.56
C GLY A 304 14.93 9.96 -1.86
N SER A 305 14.98 11.19 -2.36
CA SER A 305 14.20 12.30 -1.82
C SER A 305 12.69 12.05 -1.93
N ILE A 306 12.22 11.52 -3.08
CA ILE A 306 10.80 11.19 -3.27
C ILE A 306 10.37 10.00 -2.39
N MET A 307 11.25 8.99 -2.25
CA MET A 307 11.02 7.89 -1.31
C MET A 307 10.84 8.40 0.12
N ALA A 308 11.66 9.36 0.53
CA ALA A 308 11.55 9.99 1.84
C ALA A 308 10.25 10.80 1.99
N THR A 309 9.87 11.58 0.98
CA THR A 309 8.60 12.32 0.93
C THR A 309 7.43 11.42 1.28
N LYS A 310 7.37 10.22 0.69
CA LYS A 310 6.33 9.23 0.98
C LYS A 310 6.24 8.92 2.47
N LEU A 311 7.37 8.64 3.12
CA LEU A 311 7.38 8.27 4.53
C LEU A 311 6.92 9.41 5.44
N VAL A 312 7.43 10.63 5.20
CA VAL A 312 7.18 11.79 6.07
C VAL A 312 5.83 12.44 5.83
N SER A 313 5.26 12.28 4.63
CA SER A 313 3.91 12.76 4.30
C SER A 313 3.00 11.59 3.97
N ASN A 314 2.85 11.29 2.69
CA ASN A 314 2.10 10.17 2.16
C ASN A 314 2.49 9.91 0.70
N GLU A 315 1.97 8.82 0.17
CA GLU A 315 2.24 8.37 -1.19
C GLU A 315 1.65 9.26 -2.28
N PHE A 316 0.55 9.97 -2.04
CA PHE A 316 -0.01 10.92 -3.01
C PHE A 316 0.94 12.11 -3.26
N VAL A 317 1.49 12.71 -2.20
CA VAL A 317 2.48 13.80 -2.35
C VAL A 317 3.68 13.30 -3.16
N ALA A 318 4.19 12.12 -2.80
CA ALA A 318 5.36 11.55 -3.45
C ALA A 318 5.10 11.20 -4.93
N MET A 319 3.90 10.70 -5.28
CA MET A 319 3.52 10.46 -6.67
C MET A 319 3.39 11.76 -7.48
N LEU A 320 2.85 12.84 -6.89
CA LEU A 320 2.83 14.17 -7.52
C LEU A 320 4.25 14.70 -7.75
N ASP A 321 5.16 14.51 -6.80
CA ASP A 321 6.55 14.90 -6.97
C ASP A 321 7.25 14.07 -8.06
N LEU A 322 6.97 12.77 -8.15
CA LEU A 322 7.44 11.93 -9.26
C LEU A 322 6.94 12.45 -10.61
N GLN A 323 5.66 12.81 -10.75
CA GLN A 323 5.13 13.32 -12.02
C GLN A 323 5.87 14.56 -12.52
N LYS A 324 6.30 15.46 -11.62
CA LYS A 324 7.03 16.68 -11.99
C LYS A 324 8.41 16.41 -12.58
N VAL A 325 9.06 15.32 -12.13
CA VAL A 325 10.45 15.00 -12.51
C VAL A 325 10.55 13.74 -13.38
N ALA A 326 9.44 13.10 -13.73
CA ALA A 326 9.42 11.82 -14.45
C ALA A 326 10.15 11.88 -15.79
N THR A 327 10.17 13.04 -16.45
CA THR A 327 10.89 13.25 -17.72
C THR A 327 12.41 13.37 -17.55
N GLU A 328 12.89 13.64 -16.34
CA GLU A 328 14.31 13.75 -16.00
C GLU A 328 14.90 12.39 -15.58
N LEU A 329 14.04 11.44 -15.21
CA LEU A 329 14.41 10.11 -14.73
C LEU A 329 14.41 9.08 -15.86
N SER A 330 15.24 8.05 -15.70
CA SER A 330 15.22 6.89 -16.57
C SER A 330 13.89 6.13 -16.45
N PRO A 331 13.38 5.50 -17.53
CA PRO A 331 12.16 4.68 -17.46
C PRO A 331 12.23 3.59 -16.38
N ARG A 332 13.44 3.06 -16.15
CA ARG A 332 13.76 2.12 -15.09
C ARG A 332 13.57 2.72 -13.71
N GLY A 333 14.14 3.91 -13.46
CA GLY A 333 14.01 4.65 -12.21
C GLY A 333 12.56 5.01 -11.89
N VAL A 334 11.81 5.49 -12.89
CA VAL A 334 10.38 5.78 -12.78
C VAL A 334 9.60 4.51 -12.40
N GLY A 335 9.87 3.38 -13.05
CA GLY A 335 9.18 2.11 -12.74
C GLY A 335 9.49 1.57 -11.34
N ILE A 336 10.76 1.59 -10.91
CA ILE A 336 11.16 1.17 -9.56
C ILE A 336 10.50 2.06 -8.50
N LEU A 337 10.58 3.38 -8.68
CA LEU A 337 9.99 4.33 -7.74
C LEU A 337 8.46 4.22 -7.72
N SER A 338 7.81 4.06 -8.88
CA SER A 338 6.36 3.84 -8.96
C SER A 338 5.92 2.65 -8.12
N VAL A 339 6.62 1.52 -8.21
CA VAL A 339 6.31 0.33 -7.40
C VAL A 339 6.56 0.58 -5.90
N PHE A 340 7.63 1.29 -5.55
CA PHE A 340 7.91 1.66 -4.16
C PHE A 340 6.81 2.55 -3.56
N LEU A 341 6.23 3.46 -4.35
CA LEU A 341 5.25 4.43 -3.86
C LEU A 341 3.88 3.82 -3.54
N VAL A 342 3.48 2.73 -4.19
CA VAL A 342 2.12 2.16 -4.07
C VAL A 342 1.96 1.33 -2.79
N SER A 343 1.94 1.97 -1.62
CA SER A 343 1.61 1.37 -0.31
C SER A 343 1.28 2.47 0.69
N PHE A 344 0.51 2.16 1.73
CA PHE A 344 0.25 3.12 2.81
C PHE A 344 1.40 3.29 3.82
N ALA A 345 2.61 2.80 3.56
CA ALA A 345 3.74 2.92 4.49
C ALA A 345 4.21 4.38 4.65
N ASN A 346 3.67 5.08 5.65
CA ASN A 346 4.02 6.43 6.06
C ASN A 346 3.69 6.68 7.56
N PHE A 347 4.18 7.77 8.15
CA PHE A 347 3.92 8.07 9.58
C PHE A 347 2.42 8.26 9.89
N SER A 348 1.66 8.86 8.98
CA SER A 348 0.23 9.10 9.16
C SER A 348 -0.56 7.79 9.30
N SER A 349 -0.18 6.77 8.54
CA SER A 349 -0.82 5.45 8.56
C SER A 349 -0.69 4.72 9.88
N ILE A 350 0.33 5.03 10.70
CA ILE A 350 0.41 4.52 12.08
C ILE A 350 -0.84 4.95 12.86
N GLY A 351 -1.18 6.24 12.78
CA GLY A 351 -2.34 6.81 13.45
C GLY A 351 -3.65 6.27 12.89
N ILE A 352 -3.75 6.10 11.57
CA ILE A 352 -4.95 5.56 10.90
C ILE A 352 -5.22 4.12 11.35
N VAL A 353 -4.21 3.24 11.26
CA VAL A 353 -4.35 1.82 11.64
C VAL A 353 -4.60 1.68 13.13
N ALA A 354 -3.82 2.35 13.97
CA ALA A 354 -4.01 2.30 15.41
C ALA A 354 -5.37 2.88 15.84
N GLY A 355 -5.79 3.99 15.24
CA GLY A 355 -7.09 4.62 15.50
C GLY A 355 -8.27 3.76 15.08
N ALA A 356 -8.20 3.13 13.90
CA ALA A 356 -9.22 2.20 13.43
C ALA A 356 -9.39 1.00 14.37
N ILE A 357 -8.28 0.40 14.80
CA ILE A 357 -8.31 -0.71 15.76
C ILE A 357 -8.80 -0.23 17.12
N LYS A 358 -8.36 0.94 17.60
CA LYS A 358 -8.78 1.53 18.88
C LYS A 358 -10.29 1.78 18.93
N GLY A 359 -10.88 2.22 17.81
CA GLY A 359 -12.33 2.42 17.69
C GLY A 359 -13.16 1.14 17.80
N LEU A 360 -12.55 -0.02 17.54
CA LEU A 360 -13.20 -1.34 17.67
C LEU A 360 -12.83 -2.04 18.98
N ASN A 361 -11.59 -1.89 19.42
CA ASN A 361 -11.04 -2.45 20.65
C ASN A 361 -9.92 -1.55 21.17
N GLU A 362 -10.19 -0.84 22.26
CA GLU A 362 -9.27 0.16 22.79
C GLU A 362 -7.90 -0.43 23.19
N HIS A 363 -7.92 -1.58 23.87
CA HIS A 363 -6.69 -2.26 24.31
C HIS A 363 -5.80 -2.63 23.13
N GLN A 364 -6.36 -3.24 22.08
CA GLN A 364 -5.59 -3.62 20.89
C GLN A 364 -5.09 -2.41 20.10
N GLY A 365 -5.86 -1.31 20.05
CA GLY A 365 -5.39 -0.07 19.44
C GLY A 365 -4.16 0.51 20.15
N ASN A 366 -4.14 0.45 21.48
CA ASN A 366 -2.98 0.86 22.28
C ASN A 366 -1.78 -0.07 22.07
N VAL A 367 -2.01 -1.39 21.95
CA VAL A 367 -0.97 -2.37 21.59
C VAL A 367 -0.34 -2.02 20.24
N VAL A 368 -1.16 -1.71 19.24
CA VAL A 368 -0.70 -1.34 17.89
C VAL A 368 0.10 -0.04 17.89
N SER A 369 -0.36 0.94 18.66
CA SER A 369 0.33 2.24 18.79
C SER A 369 1.76 2.07 19.32
N ARG A 370 1.98 1.15 20.27
CA ARG A 370 3.31 0.89 20.88
C ARG A 370 4.34 0.39 19.87
N PHE A 371 3.92 -0.35 18.85
CA PHE A 371 4.81 -0.84 17.80
C PHE A 371 4.75 -0.01 16.51
N GLY A 372 4.19 1.20 16.54
CA GLY A 372 4.00 2.07 15.36
C GLY A 372 5.24 2.26 14.49
N LEU A 373 6.39 2.61 15.08
CA LEU A 373 7.64 2.77 14.33
C LEU A 373 8.12 1.46 13.69
N LYS A 374 7.91 0.34 14.39
CA LYS A 374 8.24 -1.00 13.88
C LYS A 374 7.29 -1.43 12.76
N LEU A 375 6.03 -0.98 12.75
CA LEU A 375 5.11 -1.17 11.62
C LEU A 375 5.62 -0.41 10.41
N LEU A 376 5.86 0.89 10.56
CA LEU A 376 6.33 1.72 9.45
C LEU A 376 7.63 1.18 8.86
N TYR A 377 8.57 0.79 9.71
CA TYR A 377 9.82 0.17 9.30
C TYR A 377 9.59 -1.11 8.47
N GLY A 378 8.77 -2.05 8.99
CA GLY A 378 8.45 -3.29 8.30
C GLY A 378 7.75 -3.06 6.97
N SER A 379 6.74 -2.19 6.95
CA SER A 379 5.99 -1.85 5.73
C SER A 379 6.84 -1.12 4.70
N THR A 380 7.83 -0.32 5.13
CA THR A 380 8.80 0.29 4.22
C THR A 380 9.72 -0.74 3.58
N LEU A 381 10.19 -1.73 4.35
CA LEU A 381 10.98 -2.85 3.81
C LEU A 381 10.19 -3.66 2.79
N VAL A 382 8.87 -3.80 2.96
CA VAL A 382 7.98 -4.39 1.95
C VAL A 382 8.04 -3.60 0.65
N SER A 383 7.87 -2.27 0.70
CA SER A 383 7.97 -1.43 -0.48
C SER A 383 9.34 -1.52 -1.16
N VAL A 384 10.42 -1.56 -0.39
CA VAL A 384 11.79 -1.73 -0.93
C VAL A 384 11.94 -3.09 -1.61
N LEU A 385 11.42 -4.17 -1.02
CA LEU A 385 11.50 -5.51 -1.60
C LEU A 385 10.75 -5.59 -2.93
N SER A 386 9.49 -5.16 -2.97
CA SER A 386 8.67 -5.15 -4.20
C SER A 386 9.32 -4.32 -5.31
N ALA A 387 9.83 -3.14 -4.98
CA ALA A 387 10.50 -2.26 -5.93
C ALA A 387 11.83 -2.84 -6.43
N SER A 388 12.58 -3.55 -5.59
CA SER A 388 13.79 -4.29 -5.98
C SER A 388 13.47 -5.42 -6.95
N ILE A 389 12.37 -6.13 -6.73
CA ILE A 389 11.90 -7.20 -7.61
C ILE A 389 11.48 -6.61 -8.96
N ALA A 390 10.73 -5.50 -8.97
CA ALA A 390 10.43 -4.79 -10.21
C ALA A 390 11.72 -4.34 -10.93
N GLY A 391 12.68 -3.77 -10.19
CA GLY A 391 13.97 -3.34 -10.72
C GLY A 391 14.82 -4.46 -11.33
N LEU A 392 14.68 -5.69 -10.87
CA LEU A 392 15.31 -6.86 -11.48
C LEU A 392 14.81 -7.08 -12.92
N VAL A 393 13.50 -6.93 -13.14
CA VAL A 393 12.84 -7.27 -14.40
C VAL A 393 12.69 -6.10 -15.37
N LEU A 394 12.74 -4.87 -14.87
CA LEU A 394 12.68 -3.67 -15.70
C LEU A 394 14.00 -3.45 -16.44
N ALA A 395 13.88 -2.97 -17.69
CA ALA A 395 15.01 -2.73 -18.57
C ALA A 395 15.76 -1.45 -18.17
#